data_AF-A0A395IVG0-F1
#
_entry.id   AF-A0A395IVG0-F1
#
_cell.length_a   1.000
_cell.length_b   1.000
_cell.length_c   1.000
_cell.angle_alpha   90.00
_cell.angle_beta   90.00
_cell.angle_gamma   90.00
#
_symmetry.space_group_name_H-M   'P 1'
#
loop_
_entity.id
_entity.type
_entity.pdbx_description
1 polymer ?
#
loop_
_entity_poly.entity_id
_entity_poly.type
_entity_poly.pdbx_seq_one_letter_code
_entity_poly.pdbx_strand_id
1 'polypeptide(L)'
;MSLLFLVICIPPIILLTFYELEQSRQRAEQPKGCRKLGLKIDSNLTNEFDPKFSEGRPPSTEETSAEWWRLKSMWIYPVKSCKGVELGRGTIIASGMEYDRQFTFAQLRSPFPVAENDPDQKKAAHKWEFITQRQFPLLANLSLSTNLDGEELSQAGVPKVLGTVPEKQFRVPFDPSPVQIEKAGYTVEKMTIWKETVNALNVEIEIPEELRYYLGISNKLGLFRIDSSNPREVFRNAPTKEQLGYQPVTGFQDAYPIHLVNLASIRDVESKNAKGLRGLRDYLQDAFVPI
;
A
#
# COMPACT_ATOMS: atom_id res chain seq x y z
N MET A 1 -38.61 44.13 -16.47
CA MET A 1 -38.05 43.34 -15.35
C MET A 1 -37.79 41.87 -15.70
N SER A 2 -38.63 41.17 -16.48
CA SER A 2 -38.45 39.73 -16.73
C SER A 2 -37.18 39.32 -17.50
N LEU A 3 -36.75 40.08 -18.52
CA LEU A 3 -35.62 39.67 -19.38
C LEU A 3 -34.24 39.84 -18.72
N LEU A 4 -34.06 40.89 -17.92
CA LEU A 4 -32.80 41.16 -17.22
C LEU A 4 -32.53 40.12 -16.12
N PHE A 5 -33.57 39.66 -15.44
CA PHE A 5 -33.49 38.57 -14.46
C PHE A 5 -33.06 37.25 -15.10
N LEU A 6 -33.57 36.93 -16.30
CA LEU A 6 -33.15 35.72 -17.02
C LEU A 6 -31.67 35.77 -17.40
N VAL A 7 -31.17 36.91 -17.90
CA VAL A 7 -29.76 37.07 -18.30
C VAL A 7 -28.80 36.99 -17.10
N ILE A 8 -29.24 37.42 -15.91
CA ILE A 8 -28.40 37.40 -14.71
C ILE A 8 -28.46 36.03 -14.00
N CYS A 9 -29.61 35.36 -13.99
CA CYS A 9 -29.78 34.11 -13.23
C CYS A 9 -29.44 32.85 -14.04
N ILE A 10 -29.61 32.84 -15.36
CA ILE A 10 -29.35 31.66 -16.19
C ILE A 10 -27.86 31.25 -16.19
N PRO A 11 -26.87 32.16 -16.38
CA PRO A 11 -25.46 31.78 -16.40
C PRO A 11 -24.95 31.08 -15.13
N PRO A 12 -25.22 31.55 -13.89
CA PRO A 12 -24.77 30.85 -12.69
C PRO A 12 -25.50 29.52 -12.49
N ILE A 13 -26.77 29.40 -12.90
CA ILE A 13 -27.49 28.11 -12.87
C ILE A 13 -26.84 27.13 -13.85
N ILE A 14 -26.53 27.55 -15.08
CA ILE A 14 -25.81 26.72 -16.05
C ILE A 14 -24.45 26.32 -15.49
N LEU A 15 -23.69 27.25 -14.90
CA LEU A 15 -22.39 26.97 -14.31
C LEU A 15 -22.48 25.98 -13.14
N LEU A 16 -23.50 26.11 -12.28
CA LEU A 16 -23.78 25.18 -11.20
C LEU A 16 -24.20 23.81 -11.72
N THR A 17 -25.04 23.73 -12.75
CA THR A 17 -25.43 22.45 -13.37
C THR A 17 -24.25 21.77 -14.05
N PHE A 18 -23.38 22.52 -14.73
CA PHE A 18 -22.13 21.98 -15.29
C PHE A 18 -21.19 21.51 -14.18
N TYR A 19 -21.04 22.28 -13.10
CA TYR A 19 -20.26 21.90 -11.95
C TYR A 19 -20.82 20.65 -11.25
N GLU A 20 -22.14 20.55 -11.09
CA GLU A 20 -22.81 19.38 -10.54
C GLU A 20 -22.75 18.18 -11.46
N LEU A 21 -22.83 18.36 -12.78
CA LEU A 21 -22.66 17.28 -13.77
C LEU A 21 -21.22 16.77 -13.78
N GLU A 22 -20.24 17.68 -13.75
CA GLU A 22 -18.82 17.33 -13.66
C GLU A 22 -18.51 16.63 -12.34
N GLN A 23 -19.05 17.13 -11.21
CA GLN A 23 -18.96 16.45 -9.92
C GLN A 23 -19.70 15.11 -9.91
N SER A 24 -20.86 15.00 -10.56
CA SER A 24 -21.61 13.75 -10.63
C SER A 24 -20.90 12.73 -11.50
N ARG A 25 -20.21 13.18 -12.57
CA ARG A 25 -19.32 12.35 -13.37
C ARG A 25 -18.12 11.86 -12.54
N GLN A 26 -17.46 12.75 -11.80
CA GLN A 26 -16.37 12.39 -10.88
C GLN A 26 -16.86 11.46 -9.74
N ARG A 27 -18.08 11.64 -9.23
CA ARG A 27 -18.73 10.77 -8.24
C ARG A 27 -19.24 9.46 -8.84
N ALA A 28 -19.44 9.38 -10.17
CA ALA A 28 -19.80 8.15 -10.88
C ALA A 28 -18.54 7.36 -11.29
N GLU A 29 -17.43 8.05 -11.52
CA GLU A 29 -16.08 7.48 -11.64
C GLU A 29 -15.57 6.93 -10.30
N GLN A 30 -16.06 7.46 -9.17
CA GLN A 30 -15.92 6.82 -7.85
C GLN A 30 -17.03 5.78 -7.65
N PRO A 31 -16.72 4.50 -7.42
CA PRO A 31 -17.78 3.51 -7.29
C PRO A 31 -18.64 3.75 -6.04
N LYS A 32 -19.96 3.59 -6.18
CA LYS A 32 -20.90 3.62 -5.06
C LYS A 32 -20.49 2.57 -4.01
N GLY A 33 -20.28 3.00 -2.76
CA GLY A 33 -19.91 2.13 -1.64
C GLY A 33 -18.42 2.12 -1.24
N CYS A 34 -17.55 2.83 -1.97
CA CYS A 34 -16.14 2.94 -1.61
C CYS A 34 -15.91 4.09 -0.62
N ARG A 35 -15.54 3.82 0.65
CA ARG A 35 -14.89 4.84 1.49
C ARG A 35 -13.40 4.72 1.27
N LYS A 36 -12.84 5.68 0.55
CA LYS A 36 -11.40 5.81 0.37
C LYS A 36 -10.68 5.53 1.69
N LEU A 37 -9.84 4.50 1.68
CA LEU A 37 -8.93 4.25 2.78
C LEU A 37 -7.99 5.46 2.86
N GLY A 38 -7.87 5.99 4.05
CA GLY A 38 -7.00 7.11 4.35
C GLY A 38 -7.70 8.45 4.51
N LEU A 39 -6.91 9.51 4.63
CA LEU A 39 -7.43 10.84 4.94
C LEU A 39 -8.34 11.37 3.81
N LYS A 40 -9.51 11.87 4.21
CA LYS A 40 -10.44 12.62 3.33
C LYS A 40 -9.98 14.06 3.09
N ILE A 41 -9.04 14.52 3.91
CA ILE A 41 -8.46 15.86 3.93
C ILE A 41 -6.98 15.79 3.54
N ASP A 42 -6.29 16.91 3.62
CA ASP A 42 -4.84 16.96 3.45
C ASP A 42 -4.11 16.06 4.46
N SER A 43 -2.92 15.60 4.05
CA SER A 43 -2.04 14.79 4.88
C SER A 43 -1.73 15.46 6.21
N ASN A 44 -1.63 14.68 7.29
CA ASN A 44 -1.15 15.24 8.56
C ASN A 44 0.31 15.70 8.50
N LEU A 45 1.04 15.31 7.45
CA LEU A 45 2.41 15.73 7.17
C LEU A 45 2.50 17.04 6.39
N THR A 46 1.38 17.65 5.98
CA THR A 46 1.42 18.90 5.21
C THR A 46 2.11 20.04 5.96
N ASN A 47 2.02 20.06 7.29
CA ASN A 47 2.75 21.00 8.15
C ASN A 47 3.88 20.29 8.91
N GLU A 48 4.49 19.26 8.34
CA GLU A 48 5.57 18.54 9.00
C GLU A 48 6.68 19.53 9.40
N PHE A 49 7.14 20.40 8.49
CA PHE A 49 8.23 21.36 8.68
C PHE A 49 7.95 22.55 9.61
N ASP A 50 6.81 22.56 10.29
CA ASP A 50 6.52 23.57 11.31
C ASP A 50 7.57 23.50 12.44
N PRO A 51 8.24 24.62 12.81
CA PRO A 51 9.27 24.66 13.85
C PRO A 51 8.86 24.04 15.19
N LYS A 52 7.56 24.00 15.51
CA LYS A 52 7.08 23.31 16.72
C LYS A 52 7.40 21.81 16.78
N PHE A 53 7.80 21.21 15.65
CA PHE A 53 8.18 19.80 15.53
C PHE A 53 9.70 19.59 15.38
N SER A 54 10.52 20.65 15.42
CA SER A 54 12.00 20.51 15.36
C SER A 54 12.66 20.31 16.73
N GLU A 55 11.92 20.52 17.82
CA GLU A 55 12.43 20.38 19.18
C GLU A 55 11.84 19.14 19.86
N GLY A 56 12.71 18.34 20.50
CA GLY A 56 12.28 17.26 21.37
C GLY A 56 11.63 17.82 22.63
N ARG A 57 10.47 17.30 23.02
CA ARG A 57 9.82 17.67 24.28
C ARG A 57 10.33 16.78 25.41
N PRO A 58 10.55 17.32 26.62
CA PRO A 58 10.86 16.49 27.77
C PRO A 58 9.71 15.50 28.05
N PRO A 59 9.98 14.30 28.58
CA PRO A 59 8.92 13.38 28.99
C PRO A 59 8.07 14.05 30.08
N SER A 60 6.76 14.13 29.90
CA SER A 60 5.87 14.65 30.95
C SER A 60 5.78 13.65 32.10
N THR A 61 5.70 14.17 33.33
CA THR A 61 5.53 13.35 34.54
C THR A 61 4.07 12.96 34.81
N GLU A 62 3.12 13.50 34.04
CA GLU A 62 1.68 13.22 34.17
C GLU A 62 1.16 12.51 32.91
N GLU A 63 0.52 11.33 33.09
CA GLU A 63 0.03 10.45 32.02
C GLU A 63 -1.05 11.09 31.12
N THR A 64 -1.72 12.15 31.57
CA THR A 64 -2.89 12.76 30.90
C THR A 64 -2.62 14.14 30.31
N SER A 65 -1.40 14.66 30.41
CA SER A 65 -1.08 15.98 29.88
C SER A 65 -0.96 15.97 28.35
N ALA A 66 -1.32 17.08 27.70
CA ALA A 66 -1.11 17.32 26.26
C ALA A 66 0.39 17.35 25.84
N GLU A 67 1.29 16.93 26.73
CA GLU A 67 2.75 16.90 26.59
C GLU A 67 3.29 15.49 26.28
N TRP A 68 2.43 14.48 26.10
CA TRP A 68 2.81 13.14 25.65
C TRP A 68 3.28 13.11 24.17
N TRP A 69 4.05 12.08 23.80
CA TRP A 69 4.46 11.75 22.43
C TRP A 69 3.26 11.70 21.48
N ARG A 70 3.15 12.66 20.58
CA ARG A 70 2.01 12.75 19.67
C ARG A 70 2.27 11.99 18.37
N LEU A 71 1.38 11.05 18.04
CA LEU A 71 1.38 10.45 16.71
C LEU A 71 1.06 11.52 15.66
N LYS A 72 2.00 11.75 14.76
CA LYS A 72 1.89 12.78 13.72
C LYS A 72 1.09 12.29 12.51
N SER A 73 1.39 11.09 12.03
CA SER A 73 0.67 10.43 10.94
C SER A 73 0.77 8.93 11.09
N MET A 74 -0.22 8.20 10.58
CA MET A 74 -0.28 6.74 10.58
C MET A 74 -0.37 6.27 9.13
N TRP A 75 0.40 5.25 8.74
CA TRP A 75 0.47 4.79 7.35
C TRP A 75 0.46 3.28 7.24
N ILE A 76 -0.39 2.75 6.37
CA ILE A 76 -0.34 1.35 5.97
C ILE A 76 0.03 1.22 4.50
N TYR A 77 0.52 0.05 4.11
CA TYR A 77 0.93 -0.29 2.75
C TYR A 77 0.31 -1.64 2.44
N PRO A 78 -0.97 -1.67 2.03
CA PRO A 78 -1.70 -2.92 1.84
C PRO A 78 -1.00 -3.89 0.90
N VAL A 79 -0.42 -3.35 -0.17
CA VAL A 79 0.46 -4.07 -1.09
C VAL A 79 1.91 -3.65 -0.83
N LYS A 80 2.77 -4.63 -0.58
CA LYS A 80 4.21 -4.44 -0.40
C LYS A 80 4.81 -3.68 -1.59
N SER A 81 5.70 -2.73 -1.28
CA SER A 81 6.42 -1.91 -2.27
C SER A 81 5.54 -1.02 -3.16
N CYS A 82 4.25 -0.90 -2.86
CA CYS A 82 3.36 0.07 -3.51
C CYS A 82 3.18 1.31 -2.63
N LYS A 83 2.44 2.29 -3.14
CA LYS A 83 2.17 3.54 -2.43
C LYS A 83 1.43 3.31 -1.11
N GLY A 84 1.91 3.97 -0.06
CA GLY A 84 1.26 3.95 1.25
C GLY A 84 -0.06 4.74 1.28
N VAL A 85 -0.91 4.35 2.24
CA VAL A 85 -2.18 5.01 2.55
C VAL A 85 -2.09 5.59 3.96
N GLU A 86 -2.25 6.91 4.08
CA GLU A 86 -2.26 7.59 5.36
C GLU A 86 -3.61 7.46 6.05
N LEU A 87 -3.65 6.88 7.25
CA LEU A 87 -4.84 6.66 8.05
C LEU A 87 -5.05 7.78 9.09
N GLY A 88 -6.33 8.12 9.33
CA GLY A 88 -6.71 8.93 10.50
C GLY A 88 -6.89 8.11 11.79
N ARG A 89 -7.14 6.81 11.63
CA ARG A 89 -7.30 5.81 12.70
C ARG A 89 -7.00 4.43 12.11
N GLY A 90 -6.38 3.56 12.88
CA GLY A 90 -6.13 2.17 12.52
C GLY A 90 -6.35 1.23 13.71
N THR A 91 -6.68 -0.02 13.42
CA THR A 91 -6.73 -1.11 14.39
C THR A 91 -5.36 -1.79 14.42
N ILE A 92 -4.89 -2.19 15.60
CA ILE A 92 -3.68 -3.01 15.74
C ILE A 92 -4.12 -4.44 16.03
N ILE A 93 -3.60 -5.37 15.25
CA ILE A 93 -3.76 -6.82 15.39
C ILE A 93 -2.39 -7.47 15.61
N ALA A 94 -2.36 -8.78 15.84
CA ALA A 94 -1.11 -9.51 16.14
C ALA A 94 -0.04 -9.37 15.05
N SER A 95 -0.44 -9.20 13.78
CA SER A 95 0.45 -9.04 12.63
C SER A 95 0.84 -7.59 12.31
N GLY A 96 0.37 -6.62 13.09
CA GLY A 96 0.65 -5.19 12.92
C GLY A 96 -0.60 -4.35 12.78
N MET A 97 -0.53 -3.28 12.00
CA MET A 97 -1.74 -2.54 11.66
C MET A 97 -2.63 -3.38 10.76
N GLU A 98 -3.92 -3.36 11.04
CA GLU A 98 -4.92 -4.03 10.23
C GLU A 98 -4.78 -3.58 8.77
N TYR A 99 -4.82 -4.55 7.86
CA TYR A 99 -4.65 -4.41 6.42
C TYR A 99 -3.23 -4.09 5.92
N ASP A 100 -2.23 -3.99 6.80
CA ASP A 100 -0.88 -3.61 6.41
C ASP A 100 -0.06 -4.78 5.83
N ARG A 101 0.55 -4.60 4.64
CA ARG A 101 1.38 -5.58 3.92
C ARG A 101 0.74 -6.97 3.79
N GLN A 102 -0.56 -7.02 3.52
CA GLN A 102 -1.28 -8.29 3.34
C GLN A 102 -1.10 -8.84 1.92
N PHE A 103 -0.68 -8.00 0.98
CA PHE A 103 -0.44 -8.37 -0.41
C PHE A 103 1.01 -8.10 -0.82
N THR A 104 1.50 -8.84 -1.81
CA THR A 104 2.75 -8.54 -2.51
C THR A 104 2.63 -8.95 -3.98
N PHE A 105 3.22 -8.18 -4.88
CA PHE A 105 3.45 -8.67 -6.23
C PHE A 105 4.63 -9.66 -6.23
N ALA A 106 4.57 -10.63 -7.13
CA ALA A 106 5.65 -11.55 -7.40
C ALA A 106 5.75 -11.81 -8.91
N GLN A 107 6.93 -12.24 -9.35
CA GLN A 107 7.13 -12.70 -10.70
C GLN A 107 7.51 -14.17 -10.71
N LEU A 108 7.03 -14.92 -11.70
CA LEU A 108 7.40 -16.31 -11.89
C LEU A 108 8.74 -16.36 -12.61
N ARG A 109 9.81 -16.71 -11.89
CA ARG A 109 11.14 -16.84 -12.48
C ARG A 109 11.41 -18.29 -12.86
N SER A 110 12.03 -18.47 -14.03
CA SER A 110 12.72 -19.71 -14.33
C SER A 110 14.00 -19.79 -13.49
N PRO A 111 14.42 -20.98 -13.09
CA PRO A 111 15.73 -21.17 -12.50
C PRO A 111 16.73 -20.88 -13.63
N PHE A 112 17.53 -19.82 -13.52
CA PHE A 112 18.66 -19.57 -14.41
C PHE A 112 19.75 -18.85 -13.60
N PRO A 113 21.04 -19.20 -13.76
CA PRO A 113 21.59 -20.25 -14.62
C PRO A 113 21.33 -21.66 -14.07
N VAL A 114 21.11 -22.62 -14.97
CA VAL A 114 21.01 -24.06 -14.63
C VAL A 114 22.18 -24.76 -15.30
N ALA A 115 22.88 -25.63 -14.57
CA ALA A 115 23.97 -26.39 -15.17
C ALA A 115 23.40 -27.42 -16.15
N GLU A 116 24.16 -27.79 -17.18
CA GLU A 116 23.74 -28.82 -18.14
C GLU A 116 23.42 -30.16 -17.45
N ASN A 117 24.13 -30.46 -16.36
CA ASN A 117 23.98 -31.67 -15.55
C ASN A 117 22.89 -31.60 -14.47
N ASP A 118 22.23 -30.45 -14.27
CA ASP A 118 21.13 -30.38 -13.32
C ASP A 118 19.93 -31.23 -13.84
N PRO A 119 19.18 -31.89 -12.93
CA PRO A 119 17.99 -32.66 -13.29
C PRO A 119 16.99 -31.82 -14.08
N ASP A 120 16.31 -32.40 -15.06
CA ASP A 120 15.34 -31.69 -15.90
C ASP A 120 14.17 -31.09 -15.09
N GLN A 121 13.79 -31.74 -13.99
CA GLN A 121 12.83 -31.19 -13.03
C GLN A 121 13.31 -29.86 -12.42
N LYS A 122 14.61 -29.72 -12.19
CA LYS A 122 15.26 -28.52 -11.66
C LYS A 122 15.36 -27.43 -12.73
N LYS A 123 15.53 -27.80 -14.00
CA LYS A 123 15.48 -26.88 -15.15
C LYS A 123 14.07 -26.32 -15.39
N ALA A 124 13.04 -27.12 -15.13
CA ALA A 124 11.63 -26.74 -15.30
C ALA A 124 10.98 -26.13 -14.05
N ALA A 125 11.67 -26.10 -12.90
CA ALA A 125 11.11 -25.64 -11.63
C ALA A 125 10.98 -24.11 -11.58
N HIS A 126 9.84 -23.59 -12.04
CA HIS A 126 9.52 -22.18 -11.85
C HIS A 126 9.26 -21.85 -10.38
N LYS A 127 9.64 -20.64 -9.99
CA LYS A 127 9.51 -20.17 -8.61
C LYS A 127 8.96 -18.75 -8.59
N TRP A 128 7.94 -18.53 -7.77
CA TRP A 128 7.44 -17.19 -7.50
C TRP A 128 8.40 -16.46 -6.56
N GLU A 129 8.88 -15.30 -7.01
CA GLU A 129 9.72 -14.43 -6.22
C GLU A 129 9.07 -13.06 -6.11
N PHE A 130 8.88 -12.57 -4.89
CA PHE A 130 8.34 -11.24 -4.66
C PHE A 130 9.17 -10.17 -5.38
N ILE A 131 8.50 -9.11 -5.81
CA ILE A 131 9.16 -7.97 -6.44
C ILE A 131 9.11 -6.75 -5.52
N THR A 132 10.07 -5.84 -5.69
CA THR A 132 10.19 -4.64 -4.86
C THR A 132 10.33 -3.39 -5.70
N GLN A 133 10.10 -2.22 -5.09
CA GLN A 133 10.29 -0.93 -5.75
C GLN A 133 11.75 -0.69 -6.20
N ARG A 134 12.72 -1.40 -5.62
CA ARG A 134 14.13 -1.33 -6.06
C ARG A 134 14.33 -1.96 -7.43
N GLN A 135 13.55 -2.99 -7.73
CA GLN A 135 13.59 -3.69 -9.02
C GLN A 135 12.63 -3.03 -10.02
N PHE A 136 11.44 -2.64 -9.56
CA PHE A 136 10.37 -2.06 -10.38
C PHE A 136 9.83 -0.78 -9.72
N PRO A 137 10.48 0.38 -9.94
CA PRO A 137 10.11 1.64 -9.27
C PRO A 137 8.67 2.10 -9.53
N LEU A 138 8.08 1.70 -10.65
CA LEU A 138 6.70 2.05 -11.02
C LEU A 138 5.64 1.45 -10.07
N LEU A 139 6.00 0.50 -9.21
CA LEU A 139 5.15 0.03 -8.11
C LEU A 139 4.72 1.18 -7.19
N ALA A 140 5.59 2.17 -6.96
CA ALA A 140 5.30 3.35 -6.13
C ALA A 140 4.19 4.25 -6.72
N ASN A 141 3.91 4.12 -8.02
CA ASN A 141 2.87 4.89 -8.69
C ASN A 141 1.48 4.23 -8.60
N LEU A 142 1.40 2.97 -8.15
CA LEU A 142 0.13 2.28 -7.99
C LEU A 142 -0.60 2.84 -6.78
N SER A 143 -1.77 3.43 -7.03
CA SER A 143 -2.61 4.05 -6.00
C SER A 143 -3.63 3.04 -5.48
N LEU A 144 -3.85 3.05 -4.17
CA LEU A 144 -4.71 2.08 -3.49
C LEU A 144 -5.91 2.79 -2.83
N SER A 145 -7.07 2.17 -2.92
CA SER A 145 -8.28 2.50 -2.15
C SER A 145 -8.94 1.23 -1.65
N THR A 146 -9.74 1.28 -0.58
CA THR A 146 -10.54 0.13 -0.13
C THR A 146 -12.01 0.50 -0.12
N ASN A 147 -12.89 -0.50 -0.08
CA ASN A 147 -14.32 -0.29 0.16
C ASN A 147 -14.62 -0.07 1.65
N LEU A 148 -15.83 0.44 1.95
CA LEU A 148 -16.31 0.79 3.29
C LEU A 148 -16.14 -0.31 4.34
N ASP A 149 -16.18 -1.57 3.90
CA ASP A 149 -16.23 -2.74 4.78
C ASP A 149 -14.86 -3.44 4.90
N GLY A 150 -13.81 -2.91 4.24
CA GLY A 150 -12.49 -3.54 4.23
C GLY A 150 -12.42 -4.85 3.44
N GLU A 151 -13.51 -5.27 2.79
CA GLU A 151 -13.61 -6.56 2.09
C GLU A 151 -12.93 -6.60 0.71
N GLU A 152 -12.74 -5.45 0.08
CA GLU A 152 -12.08 -5.34 -1.23
C GLU A 152 -11.05 -4.20 -1.25
N LEU A 153 -9.86 -4.51 -1.76
CA LEU A 153 -8.83 -3.55 -2.13
C LEU A 153 -9.01 -3.21 -3.62
N SER A 154 -9.16 -1.94 -3.92
CA SER A 154 -9.14 -1.41 -5.28
C SER A 154 -7.77 -0.79 -5.56
N GLN A 155 -7.18 -1.14 -6.70
CA GLN A 155 -5.89 -0.64 -7.11
C GLN A 155 -6.02 0.06 -8.46
N ALA A 156 -5.63 1.32 -8.50
CA ALA A 156 -5.55 2.14 -9.70
C ALA A 156 -4.09 2.21 -10.14
N GLY A 157 -3.81 1.76 -11.36
CA GLY A 157 -2.44 1.66 -11.88
C GLY A 157 -2.30 2.24 -13.27
N VAL A 158 -2.29 3.58 -13.39
CA VAL A 158 -1.76 4.30 -14.57
C VAL A 158 -1.32 5.71 -14.12
N PRO A 159 -0.15 6.23 -14.51
CA PRO A 159 0.29 7.56 -14.14
C PRO A 159 -0.51 8.62 -14.90
N LYS A 160 -0.96 9.63 -14.16
CA LYS A 160 -1.54 10.87 -14.65
C LYS A 160 -0.44 11.74 -15.27
N VAL A 161 -0.15 11.53 -16.56
CA VAL A 161 0.51 12.57 -17.38
C VAL A 161 -0.62 13.37 -18.03
N LEU A 162 -0.79 14.61 -17.57
CA LEU A 162 -1.68 15.66 -18.12
C LEU A 162 -2.83 15.16 -19.03
N GLY A 163 -3.99 14.88 -18.43
CA GLY A 163 -5.27 15.27 -19.04
C GLY A 163 -6.11 14.22 -19.79
N THR A 164 -5.59 13.13 -20.36
CA THR A 164 -6.42 12.29 -21.26
C THR A 164 -5.98 10.82 -21.42
N VAL A 165 -5.72 10.07 -20.34
CA VAL A 165 -5.41 8.62 -20.46
C VAL A 165 -6.31 7.80 -19.53
N PRO A 166 -6.92 6.68 -20.00
CA PRO A 166 -7.80 5.87 -19.16
C PRO A 166 -7.02 5.19 -18.04
N GLU A 167 -7.35 5.53 -16.80
CA GLU A 167 -6.91 4.80 -15.61
C GLU A 167 -7.63 3.44 -15.58
N LYS A 168 -6.88 2.33 -15.67
CA LYS A 168 -7.42 1.00 -15.39
C LYS A 168 -7.42 0.76 -13.88
N GLN A 169 -8.58 0.34 -13.38
CA GLN A 169 -8.78 -0.03 -11.99
C GLN A 169 -9.14 -1.51 -11.94
N PHE A 170 -8.65 -2.19 -10.92
CA PHE A 170 -9.02 -3.56 -10.61
C PHE A 170 -9.26 -3.71 -9.12
N ARG A 171 -9.94 -4.80 -8.74
CA ARG A 171 -10.36 -5.07 -7.36
C ARG A 171 -9.90 -6.44 -6.97
N VAL A 172 -9.36 -6.57 -5.77
CA VAL A 172 -8.99 -7.86 -5.18
C VAL A 172 -9.68 -7.99 -3.82
N PRO A 173 -10.20 -9.17 -3.47
CA PRO A 173 -10.79 -9.38 -2.15
C PRO A 173 -9.70 -9.33 -1.09
N PHE A 174 -9.95 -8.58 -0.03
CA PHE A 174 -8.99 -8.39 1.05
C PHE A 174 -8.85 -9.65 1.91
N ASP A 175 -9.96 -10.32 2.23
CA ASP A 175 -10.00 -11.57 2.98
C ASP A 175 -11.09 -12.48 2.40
N PRO A 176 -10.82 -13.17 1.28
CA PRO A 176 -11.82 -14.00 0.64
C PRO A 176 -12.16 -15.22 1.50
N SER A 177 -13.45 -15.45 1.73
CA SER A 177 -13.95 -16.68 2.37
C SER A 177 -13.60 -17.93 1.55
N PRO A 178 -13.57 -19.13 2.16
CA PRO A 178 -13.30 -20.37 1.42
C PRO A 178 -14.20 -20.59 0.20
N VAL A 179 -15.47 -20.16 0.28
CA VAL A 179 -16.42 -20.23 -0.84
C VAL A 179 -16.03 -19.26 -1.96
N GLN A 180 -15.55 -18.06 -1.63
CA GLN A 180 -15.05 -17.10 -2.62
C GLN A 180 -13.77 -17.61 -3.28
N ILE A 181 -12.86 -18.20 -2.51
CA ILE A 181 -11.62 -18.82 -3.01
C ILE A 181 -11.94 -19.90 -4.04
N GLU A 182 -12.84 -20.82 -3.71
CA GLU A 182 -13.25 -21.90 -4.61
C GLU A 182 -13.95 -21.35 -5.86
N LYS A 183 -14.91 -20.43 -5.69
CA LYS A 183 -15.68 -19.84 -6.79
C LYS A 183 -14.80 -19.07 -7.77
N ALA A 184 -13.82 -18.32 -7.28
CA ALA A 184 -12.90 -17.55 -8.11
C ALA A 184 -11.75 -18.40 -8.67
N GLY A 185 -11.55 -19.61 -8.16
CA GLY A 185 -10.49 -20.51 -8.58
C GLY A 185 -9.10 -20.09 -8.10
N TYR A 186 -9.01 -19.38 -6.97
CA TYR A 186 -7.71 -18.99 -6.41
C TYR A 186 -6.96 -20.21 -5.90
N THR A 187 -5.64 -20.22 -6.07
CA THR A 187 -4.76 -21.31 -5.66
C THR A 187 -3.81 -20.85 -4.57
N VAL A 188 -3.46 -21.75 -3.65
CA VAL A 188 -2.35 -21.51 -2.72
C VAL A 188 -1.06 -21.98 -3.39
N GLU A 189 -0.10 -21.08 -3.54
CA GLU A 189 1.19 -21.40 -4.14
C GLU A 189 2.36 -20.99 -3.24
N LYS A 190 3.51 -21.62 -3.47
CA LYS A 190 4.76 -21.31 -2.78
C LYS A 190 5.39 -20.07 -3.40
N MET A 191 5.50 -19.01 -2.61
CA MET A 191 6.09 -17.74 -3.02
C MET A 191 7.22 -17.37 -2.07
N THR A 192 8.37 -16.99 -2.62
CA THR A 192 9.55 -16.65 -1.85
C THR A 192 9.63 -15.16 -1.58
N ILE A 193 9.78 -14.83 -0.30
CA ILE A 193 10.08 -13.51 0.21
C ILE A 193 11.42 -13.54 0.94
N TRP A 194 12.37 -12.74 0.48
CA TRP A 194 13.77 -12.76 0.94
C TRP A 194 14.39 -14.17 0.92
N LYS A 195 14.64 -14.76 2.09
CA LYS A 195 15.21 -16.11 2.26
C LYS A 195 14.17 -17.15 2.68
N GLU A 196 12.90 -16.77 2.74
CA GLU A 196 11.80 -17.58 3.23
C GLU A 196 10.85 -17.93 2.09
N THR A 197 10.31 -19.15 2.10
CA THR A 197 9.27 -19.57 1.14
C THR A 197 7.99 -19.83 1.93
N VAL A 198 6.93 -19.14 1.53
CA VAL A 198 5.66 -19.15 2.25
C VAL A 198 4.53 -19.57 1.32
N ASN A 199 3.52 -20.22 1.89
CA ASN A 199 2.28 -20.49 1.18
C ASN A 199 1.46 -19.19 1.18
N ALA A 200 1.06 -18.74 -0.01
CA ALA A 200 0.29 -17.53 -0.19
C ALA A 200 -0.81 -17.77 -1.22
N LEU A 201 -1.95 -17.13 -1.04
CA LEU A 201 -3.08 -17.20 -1.95
C LEU A 201 -2.75 -16.38 -3.21
N ASN A 202 -2.68 -17.04 -4.35
CA ASN A 202 -2.50 -16.43 -5.65
C ASN A 202 -3.85 -15.89 -6.15
N VAL A 203 -3.96 -14.56 -6.19
CA VAL A 203 -5.13 -13.82 -6.71
C VAL A 203 -4.79 -13.12 -8.02
N GLU A 204 -3.85 -13.66 -8.80
CA GLU A 204 -3.44 -13.14 -10.10
C GLU A 204 -4.60 -12.91 -11.06
N ILE A 205 -5.65 -13.73 -11.02
CA ILE A 205 -6.81 -13.59 -11.92
C ILE A 205 -7.52 -12.22 -11.77
N GLU A 206 -7.35 -11.55 -10.63
CA GLU A 206 -7.95 -10.25 -10.36
C GLU A 206 -7.14 -9.07 -10.93
N ILE A 207 -5.89 -9.30 -11.38
CA ILE A 207 -5.05 -8.23 -11.92
C ILE A 207 -5.08 -8.22 -13.45
N PRO A 208 -5.15 -7.04 -14.09
CA PRO A 208 -5.17 -6.94 -15.54
C PRO A 208 -3.78 -7.27 -16.11
N GLU A 209 -3.72 -8.00 -17.23
CA GLU A 209 -2.46 -8.38 -17.87
C GLU A 209 -1.62 -7.14 -18.24
N GLU A 210 -2.26 -6.01 -18.57
CA GLU A 210 -1.59 -4.76 -18.91
C GLU A 210 -0.70 -4.21 -17.78
N LEU A 211 -1.02 -4.53 -16.52
CA LEU A 211 -0.24 -4.09 -15.36
C LEU A 211 1.21 -4.57 -15.44
N ARG A 212 1.42 -5.79 -15.93
CA ARG A 212 2.74 -6.39 -16.13
C ARG A 212 3.60 -5.54 -17.07
N TYR A 213 3.03 -5.11 -18.19
CA TYR A 213 3.74 -4.29 -19.17
C TYR A 213 3.98 -2.88 -18.65
N TYR A 214 3.01 -2.29 -17.93
CA TYR A 214 3.19 -1.00 -17.26
C TYR A 214 4.37 -1.02 -16.28
N LEU A 215 4.52 -2.10 -15.50
CA LEU A 215 5.62 -2.25 -14.55
C LEU A 215 6.96 -2.61 -15.21
N GLY A 216 7.00 -2.87 -16.52
CA GLY A 216 8.22 -3.30 -17.23
C GLY A 216 8.64 -4.74 -16.91
N ILE A 217 7.69 -5.60 -16.55
CA ILE A 217 7.96 -6.99 -16.14
C ILE A 217 7.78 -7.92 -17.35
N SER A 218 8.84 -8.59 -17.78
CA SER A 218 8.78 -9.56 -18.90
C SER A 218 8.26 -10.95 -18.49
N ASN A 219 8.42 -11.30 -17.21
CA ASN A 219 7.94 -12.57 -16.65
C ASN A 219 6.46 -12.50 -16.30
N LYS A 220 5.86 -13.67 -16.02
CA LYS A 220 4.48 -13.74 -15.49
C LYS A 220 4.41 -12.97 -14.17
N LEU A 221 3.43 -12.07 -14.05
CA LEU A 221 3.17 -11.26 -12.85
C LEU A 221 2.04 -11.92 -12.06
N GLY A 222 2.22 -12.06 -10.76
CA GLY A 222 1.20 -12.54 -9.83
C GLY A 222 0.99 -11.54 -8.70
N LEU A 223 -0.20 -11.59 -8.11
CA LEU A 223 -0.53 -10.87 -6.88
C LEU A 223 -0.84 -11.91 -5.81
N PHE A 224 -0.08 -11.85 -4.72
CA PHE A 224 -0.15 -12.81 -3.65
C PHE A 224 -0.69 -12.16 -2.39
N ARG A 225 -1.63 -12.83 -1.75
CA ARG A 225 -2.15 -12.49 -0.44
C ARG A 225 -1.59 -13.45 0.60
N ILE A 226 -1.19 -12.95 1.77
CA ILE A 226 -0.78 -13.82 2.87
C ILE A 226 -1.96 -14.71 3.31
N ASP A 227 -1.67 -15.95 3.69
CA ASP A 227 -2.65 -16.81 4.31
C ASP A 227 -2.83 -16.40 5.78
N SER A 228 -4.01 -15.87 6.11
CA SER A 228 -4.36 -15.46 7.48
C SER A 228 -4.34 -16.63 8.46
N SER A 229 -4.51 -17.86 7.97
CA SER A 229 -4.50 -19.08 8.79
C SER A 229 -3.08 -19.54 9.12
N ASN A 230 -2.09 -19.12 8.32
CA ASN A 230 -0.68 -19.49 8.46
C ASN A 230 0.22 -18.24 8.32
N PRO A 231 0.12 -17.27 9.25
CA PRO A 231 0.89 -16.05 9.16
C PRO A 231 2.39 -16.32 9.37
N ARG A 232 3.24 -15.39 8.91
CA ARG A 232 4.70 -15.55 9.01
C ARG A 232 5.16 -15.24 10.41
N GLU A 233 5.84 -16.18 11.06
CA GLU A 233 6.42 -15.98 12.38
C GLU A 233 7.69 -15.11 12.30
N VAL A 234 7.82 -14.17 13.22
CA VAL A 234 8.98 -13.29 13.31
C VAL A 234 9.96 -13.83 14.34
N PHE A 235 11.19 -14.09 13.92
CA PHE A 235 12.27 -14.57 14.78
C PHE A 235 13.40 -13.52 14.93
N ARG A 236 14.49 -13.92 15.60
CA ARG A 236 15.71 -13.12 15.85
C ARG A 236 15.53 -12.11 16.99
N ASN A 237 15.47 -10.81 16.71
CA ASN A 237 15.34 -9.80 17.76
C ASN A 237 13.88 -9.51 18.12
N ALA A 238 12.94 -10.39 17.72
CA ALA A 238 11.61 -10.39 18.29
C ALA A 238 11.64 -11.10 19.65
N PRO A 239 10.91 -10.62 20.66
CA PRO A 239 10.79 -11.32 21.94
C PRO A 239 10.24 -12.73 21.74
N THR A 240 10.68 -13.67 22.57
CA THR A 240 10.26 -15.07 22.44
C THR A 240 8.84 -15.28 22.93
N LYS A 241 8.23 -16.41 22.55
CA LYS A 241 6.90 -16.80 23.01
C LYS A 241 6.79 -16.86 24.53
N GLU A 242 7.86 -17.23 25.23
CA GLU A 242 7.92 -17.27 26.69
C GLU A 242 7.85 -15.87 27.31
N GLN A 243 8.39 -14.85 26.63
CA GLN A 243 8.39 -13.47 27.10
C GLN A 243 7.05 -12.77 26.87
N LEU A 244 6.37 -13.05 25.75
CA LEU A 244 5.13 -12.37 25.36
C LEU A 244 3.86 -13.19 25.61
N GLY A 245 3.98 -14.49 25.84
CA GLY A 245 2.86 -15.43 25.86
C GLY A 245 2.34 -15.81 24.46
N TYR A 246 2.89 -15.21 23.39
CA TYR A 246 2.55 -15.52 22.00
C TYR A 246 3.78 -15.35 21.10
N GLN A 247 3.78 -16.04 19.95
CA GLN A 247 4.81 -15.88 18.94
C GLN A 247 4.46 -14.68 18.05
N PRO A 248 5.32 -13.65 17.93
CA PRO A 248 5.05 -12.53 17.04
C PRO A 248 4.93 -12.99 15.58
N VAL A 249 3.96 -12.43 14.87
CA VAL A 249 3.67 -12.76 13.48
C VAL A 249 3.63 -11.52 12.60
N THR A 250 3.66 -11.72 11.29
CA THR A 250 3.62 -10.65 10.30
C THR A 250 3.04 -11.14 8.97
N GLY A 251 2.62 -10.20 8.12
CA GLY A 251 2.26 -10.44 6.72
C GLY A 251 3.52 -10.43 5.84
N PHE A 252 3.53 -9.62 4.77
CA PHE A 252 4.69 -9.43 3.91
C PHE A 252 5.63 -8.28 4.36
N GLN A 253 5.57 -7.87 5.62
CA GLN A 253 6.57 -7.01 6.22
C GLN A 253 7.96 -7.68 6.21
N ASP A 254 9.02 -6.87 6.26
CA ASP A 254 10.40 -7.37 6.21
C ASP A 254 10.85 -8.02 7.52
N ALA A 255 10.48 -7.43 8.65
CA ALA A 255 10.88 -7.92 9.96
C ALA A 255 9.76 -7.74 10.98
N TYR A 256 9.40 -6.48 11.29
CA TYR A 256 8.49 -6.19 12.40
C TYR A 256 7.10 -5.75 11.93
N PRO A 257 6.06 -6.06 12.71
CA PRO A 257 4.67 -5.76 12.36
C PRO A 257 4.34 -4.26 12.41
N ILE A 258 5.09 -3.47 13.19
CA ILE A 258 4.90 -2.01 13.32
C ILE A 258 6.26 -1.33 13.18
N HIS A 259 6.29 -0.26 12.38
CA HIS A 259 7.45 0.62 12.25
C HIS A 259 7.10 1.99 12.84
N LEU A 260 7.83 2.39 13.89
CA LEU A 260 7.72 3.70 14.50
C LEU A 260 8.92 4.54 14.06
N VAL A 261 8.65 5.74 13.56
CA VAL A 261 9.71 6.66 13.13
C VAL A 261 9.51 8.04 13.71
N ASN A 262 10.61 8.65 14.13
CA ASN A 262 10.66 10.03 14.59
C ASN A 262 10.95 10.98 13.41
N LEU A 263 10.13 12.02 13.28
CA LEU A 263 10.27 13.06 12.26
C LEU A 263 11.64 13.76 12.32
N ALA A 264 12.17 14.03 13.52
CA ALA A 264 13.48 14.65 13.68
C ALA A 264 14.60 13.75 13.14
N SER A 265 14.51 12.44 13.36
CA SER A 265 15.49 11.47 12.84
C SER A 265 15.46 11.39 11.32
N ILE A 266 14.27 11.40 10.72
CA ILE A 266 14.15 11.39 9.24
C ILE A 266 14.77 12.65 8.65
N ARG A 267 14.51 13.83 9.22
CA ARG A 267 15.14 15.07 8.77
C ARG A 267 16.65 15.06 8.85
N ASP A 268 17.19 14.55 9.95
CA ASP A 268 18.63 14.44 10.12
C ASP A 268 19.25 13.54 9.03
N VAL A 269 18.62 12.40 8.72
CA VAL A 269 19.04 11.51 7.63
C VAL A 269 18.92 12.21 6.27
N GLU A 270 17.80 12.89 6.00
CA GLU A 270 17.60 13.63 4.74
C GLU A 270 18.64 14.73 4.55
N SER A 271 18.97 15.48 5.61
CA SER A 271 19.96 16.55 5.56
C SER A 271 21.36 16.07 5.15
N LYS A 272 21.65 14.78 5.37
CA LYS A 272 22.93 14.14 5.05
C LYS A 272 22.95 13.51 3.65
N ASN A 273 21.80 13.42 2.97
CA ASN A 273 21.71 12.89 1.62
C ASN A 273 21.91 14.00 0.57
N ALA A 274 22.97 13.87 -0.24
CA ALA A 274 23.33 14.82 -1.30
C ALA A 274 22.28 14.92 -2.44
N LYS A 275 21.35 13.97 -2.53
CA LYS A 275 20.18 14.00 -3.40
C LYS A 275 18.98 14.33 -2.50
N GLY A 276 18.62 15.61 -2.39
CA GLY A 276 17.59 16.08 -1.47
C GLY A 276 16.25 15.35 -1.62
N LEU A 277 15.90 14.56 -0.61
CA LEU A 277 14.53 14.10 -0.36
C LEU A 277 13.76 15.29 0.22
N ARG A 278 12.54 15.56 -0.27
CA ARG A 278 11.74 16.73 0.14
C ARG A 278 10.74 16.37 1.26
N GLY A 279 11.20 15.68 2.31
CA GLY A 279 10.45 15.46 3.55
C GLY A 279 9.92 14.05 3.78
N LEU A 280 9.30 13.85 4.95
CA LEU A 280 8.77 12.55 5.40
C LEU A 280 7.76 11.96 4.42
N ARG A 281 7.01 12.80 3.69
CA ARG A 281 6.10 12.32 2.65
C ARG A 281 6.85 11.58 1.53
N ASP A 282 7.98 12.10 1.08
CA ASP A 282 8.81 11.47 0.06
C ASP A 282 9.50 10.25 0.65
N TYR A 283 10.03 10.35 1.89
CA TYR A 283 10.57 9.18 2.59
C TYR A 283 9.53 8.06 2.73
N LEU A 284 8.27 8.33 3.07
CA LEU A 284 7.25 7.28 3.19
C LEU A 284 6.85 6.69 1.83
N GLN A 285 6.97 7.45 0.74
CA GLN A 285 6.82 6.90 -0.61
C GLN A 285 8.06 6.10 -1.05
N ASP A 286 9.24 6.50 -0.58
CA ASP A 286 10.55 5.97 -0.97
C ASP A 286 11.17 5.03 0.07
N ALA A 287 10.51 4.73 1.20
CA ALA A 287 11.08 4.10 2.42
C ALA A 287 11.61 2.66 2.20
N PHE A 288 11.40 2.08 1.02
CA PHE A 288 12.02 0.82 0.63
C PHE A 288 13.17 0.98 -0.37
N VAL A 289 13.66 2.20 -0.63
CA VAL A 289 14.96 2.49 -1.26
C VAL A 289 15.88 3.14 -0.22
N PRO A 290 16.80 2.36 0.39
CA PRO A 290 18.00 2.95 0.95
C PRO A 290 19.25 2.40 0.25
N ILE A 291 20.04 3.35 -0.27
CA ILE A 291 21.48 3.33 -0.64
C ILE A 291 21.96 2.19 -1.54
#